data_AF-A0AAU3CVR9-F1
#
_entry.id   AF-A0AAU3CVR9-F1
#
_cell.length_a   1.000
_cell.length_b   1.000
_cell.length_c   1.000
_cell.angle_alpha   90.00
_cell.angle_beta   90.00
_cell.angle_gamma   90.00
#
_symmetry.space_group_name_H-M   'P 1'
#
loop_
_entity.id
_entity.type
_entity.pdbx_description
1 polymer ?
#
loop_
_entity_poly.entity_id
_entity_poly.type
_entity_poly.pdbx_seq_one_letter_code
_entity_poly.pdbx_strand_id
1 'polypeptide(L)'
;MVRYMEDGRRYVSSAGLRMRGWTGPLVLRLLGPPDRLGIDPRTSRSAPRLRLYRAERVEAAEQSEEFRTGHAPRVRDRPEESP
;
A
#
# COMPACT_ATOMS: atom_id res chain seq x y z
N MET A 1 14.32 0.10 4.79
CA MET A 1 13.38 -0.29 3.72
C MET A 1 13.77 -1.67 3.22
N VAL A 2 13.10 -2.74 3.66
CA VAL A 2 13.44 -4.09 3.19
C VAL A 2 12.85 -4.26 1.78
N ARG A 3 13.66 -4.03 0.75
CA ARG A 3 13.31 -4.37 -0.64
C ARG A 3 13.57 -5.86 -0.82
N TYR A 4 12.50 -6.62 -1.06
CA TYR A 4 12.62 -8.00 -1.50
C TYR A 4 12.82 -7.96 -3.01
N MET A 5 14.00 -8.39 -3.47
CA MET A 5 14.33 -8.60 -4.87
C MET A 5 14.35 -10.11 -5.09
N GLU A 6 13.29 -10.64 -5.69
CA GLU A 6 13.21 -12.05 -6.11
C GLU A 6 12.83 -12.03 -7.59
N ASP A 7 13.53 -12.80 -8.42
CA ASP A 7 13.28 -12.88 -9.87
C ASP A 7 13.46 -11.53 -10.62
N GLY A 8 14.28 -10.62 -10.09
CA GLY A 8 14.46 -9.27 -10.64
C GLY A 8 13.27 -8.32 -10.40
N ARG A 9 12.22 -8.79 -9.73
CA ARG A 9 11.02 -8.01 -9.43
C ARG A 9 11.10 -7.38 -8.05
N ARG A 10 10.79 -6.10 -7.97
CA ARG A 10 10.77 -5.34 -6.70
C ARG A 10 9.42 -5.52 -6.03
N TYR A 11 9.42 -5.87 -4.75
CA TYR A 11 8.20 -5.96 -3.94
C TYR A 11 8.23 -4.97 -2.78
N VAL A 12 7.04 -4.46 -2.45
CA VAL A 12 6.78 -3.55 -1.32
C VAL A 12 5.85 -4.26 -0.35
N SER A 13 6.22 -4.27 0.93
CA SER A 13 5.36 -4.82 1.98
C SER A 13 4.24 -3.85 2.36
N SER A 14 3.17 -4.35 2.97
CA SER A 14 2.09 -3.52 3.51
C SER A 14 2.58 -2.41 4.46
N ALA A 15 3.65 -2.65 5.22
CA ALA A 15 4.29 -1.63 6.05
C ALA A 15 4.98 -0.54 5.21
N GLY A 16 5.66 -0.93 4.11
CA GLY A 16 6.25 0.00 3.14
C GLY A 16 5.20 0.86 2.43
N LEU A 17 4.04 0.28 2.12
CA LEU A 17 2.90 1.02 1.57
C LEU A 17 2.40 2.06 2.58
N ARG A 18 2.17 1.69 3.84
CA ARG A 18 1.73 2.62 4.88
C ARG A 18 2.67 3.82 5.05
N MET A 19 3.98 3.61 5.00
CA MET A 19 4.96 4.72 5.06
C MET A 19 4.88 5.67 3.86
N ARG A 20 4.31 5.23 2.74
CA ARG A 20 4.08 6.02 1.52
C ARG A 20 2.68 6.65 1.46
N GLY A 21 1.92 6.63 2.56
CA GLY A 21 0.58 7.19 2.62
C GLY A 21 -0.53 6.26 2.13
N TRP A 22 -0.20 5.00 1.78
CA TRP A 22 -1.21 4.04 1.40
C TRP A 22 -2.06 3.60 2.60
N THR A 23 -3.37 3.68 2.44
CA THR A 23 -4.35 3.22 3.43
C THR A 23 -4.86 1.82 3.06
N GLY A 24 -5.33 1.05 4.05
CA GLY A 24 -5.93 -0.27 3.80
C GLY A 24 -7.01 -0.26 2.69
N PRO A 25 -7.95 0.72 2.70
CA PRO A 25 -8.92 0.90 1.62
C PRO A 25 -8.28 1.19 0.26
N LEU A 26 -7.28 2.07 0.17
CA LEU A 26 -6.58 2.37 -1.10
C LEU A 26 -5.86 1.13 -1.64
N VAL A 27 -5.21 0.38 -0.77
CA VAL A 27 -4.55 -0.88 -1.14
C VAL A 27 -5.57 -1.86 -1.69
N LEU A 28 -6.70 -2.07 -1.01
CA LEU A 28 -7.75 -2.98 -1.49
C LEU A 28 -8.41 -2.52 -2.80
N ARG A 29 -8.55 -1.20 -3.01
CA ARG A 29 -9.25 -0.63 -4.16
C ARG A 29 -8.37 -0.53 -5.41
N LEU A 30 -7.10 -0.15 -5.25
CA LEU A 30 -6.16 0.07 -6.37
C LEU A 30 -5.23 -1.11 -6.62
N LEU A 31 -4.75 -1.78 -5.56
CA LEU A 31 -3.83 -2.92 -5.67
C LEU A 31 -4.56 -4.26 -5.56
N GLY A 32 -5.70 -4.28 -4.88
CA GLY A 32 -6.49 -5.49 -4.67
C GLY A 32 -5.83 -6.45 -3.67
N PRO A 33 -6.02 -7.78 -3.85
CA PRO A 33 -5.37 -8.77 -3.01
C PRO A 33 -3.84 -8.75 -3.18
N PRO A 34 -3.09 -9.12 -2.12
CA PRO A 34 -1.64 -9.17 -2.18
C PRO A 34 -1.17 -10.15 -3.26
N ASP A 35 -0.16 -9.76 -4.04
CA ASP A 35 0.46 -10.64 -5.04
C ASP A 35 1.02 -11.90 -4.38
N ARG A 36 1.61 -11.73 -3.20
CA ARG A 36 2.26 -12.81 -2.48
C ARG A 36 2.08 -12.63 -0.98
N LEU A 37 1.85 -13.74 -0.31
CA LEU A 37 1.93 -13.85 1.12
C LEU A 37 3.33 -14.41 1.43
N GLY A 38 4.27 -13.51 1.69
CA GLY A 38 5.65 -13.86 2.05
C GLY A 38 5.75 -14.29 3.51
N ILE A 39 6.71 -15.15 3.82
CA ILE A 39 7.16 -15.39 5.19
C ILE A 39 8.42 -14.56 5.35
N ASP A 40 8.50 -13.76 6.41
CA ASP A 40 9.71 -13.00 6.70
C ASP A 40 10.88 -13.98 6.94
N PRO A 41 11.96 -13.94 6.15
CA PRO A 41 13.04 -14.92 6.25
C PRO A 41 13.87 -14.75 7.53
N ARG A 42 13.73 -13.63 8.24
CA ARG A 42 14.37 -13.43 9.56
C ARG A 42 13.54 -14.02 10.70
N THR A 43 12.31 -14.44 10.42
CA THR A 43 11.35 -14.87 11.44
C THR A 43 10.81 -16.25 11.07
N SER A 44 11.52 -17.28 11.53
CA SER A 44 11.26 -18.71 11.29
C SER A 44 9.78 -19.10 11.37
N ARG A 45 9.26 -19.71 10.29
CA ARG A 45 8.05 -20.57 10.10
C ARG A 45 6.69 -20.20 10.72
N SER A 46 6.62 -19.30 11.70
CA SER A 46 5.44 -18.99 12.52
C SER A 46 5.14 -17.48 12.56
N ALA A 47 5.84 -16.69 11.75
CA ALA A 47 5.62 -15.25 11.65
C ALA A 47 4.37 -14.93 10.83
N PRO A 48 3.67 -13.82 11.13
CA PRO A 48 2.54 -13.35 10.33
C PRO A 48 2.96 -13.14 8.88
N ARG A 49 2.18 -13.71 7.96
CA ARG A 49 2.37 -13.62 6.52
C ARG A 49 2.48 -12.14 6.09
N LEU A 50 3.64 -11.74 5.59
CA LEU A 50 3.85 -10.42 5.00
C LEU A 50 3.06 -10.33 3.70
N ARG A 51 2.16 -9.36 3.64
CA ARG A 51 1.46 -9.00 2.40
C ARG A 51 2.43 -8.23 1.51
N LEU A 52 2.88 -8.86 0.43
CA LEU A 52 3.79 -8.29 -0.55
C LEU A 52 3.01 -7.89 -1.80
N TYR A 53 3.27 -6.67 -2.27
CA TYR A 53 2.69 -6.09 -3.47
C TYR A 53 3.83 -5.77 -4.44
N ARG A 54 3.64 -6.03 -5.74
CA ARG A 54 4.64 -5.67 -6.76
C ARG A 54 4.83 -4.16 -6.80
N ALA A 55 6.07 -3.72 -6.77
CA ALA A 55 6.42 -2.30 -6.88
C ALA A 55 5.85 -1.68 -8.16
N GLU A 56 5.86 -2.41 -9.28
CA GLU A 56 5.28 -1.92 -10.55
C GLU A 56 3.80 -1.55 -10.43
N ARG A 57 3.00 -2.36 -9.71
CA ARG A 57 1.57 -2.06 -9.47
C ARG A 57 1.40 -0.87 -8.55
N VAL A 58 2.26 -0.76 -7.53
CA VAL A 58 2.29 0.35 -6.59
C VAL A 58 2.62 1.65 -7.34
N GLU A 59 3.67 1.65 -8.14
CA GLU A 59 4.11 2.81 -8.91
C GLU A 59 3.06 3.23 -9.96
N ALA A 60 2.47 2.26 -10.68
CA ALA A 60 1.37 2.55 -11.62
C ALA A 60 0.16 3.16 -10.90
N ALA A 61 -0.22 2.62 -9.75
CA ALA A 61 -1.34 3.15 -8.99
C ALA A 61 -1.03 4.50 -8.32
N GLU A 62 0.22 4.74 -7.88
CA GLU A 62 0.68 6.05 -7.38
C GLU A 62 0.59 7.13 -8.47
N GLN A 63 0.72 6.75 -9.75
CA GLN A 63 0.52 7.65 -10.89
C GLN A 63 -0.95 7.89 -11.26
N SER A 64 -1.86 7.01 -10.85
CA SER A 64 -3.29 7.16 -11.12
C SER A 64 -3.91 8.32 -10.33
N GLU A 65 -4.84 9.03 -10.96
CA GLU A 65 -5.60 10.10 -10.32
C GLU A 65 -6.39 9.62 -9.10
N GLU A 66 -6.85 8.37 -9.08
CA GLU A 66 -7.55 7.79 -7.92
C GLU A 66 -6.67 7.75 -6.65
N PHE A 67 -5.36 7.52 -6.80
CA PHE A 67 -4.44 7.60 -5.66
C PHE A 67 -4.26 9.05 -5.21
N ARG A 68 -4.15 9.98 -6.16
CA ARG A 68 -4.01 11.41 -5.87
C ARG A 68 -5.25 11.98 -5.18
N THR A 69 -6.45 11.60 -5.62
CA THR A 69 -7.73 11.98 -5.02
C THR A 69 -7.96 11.30 -3.68
N GLY A 70 -7.57 10.03 -3.52
CA GLY A 70 -7.66 9.33 -2.22
C GLY A 70 -6.61 9.76 -1.19
N HIS A 71 -5.50 10.35 -1.65
CA HIS A 71 -4.46 10.96 -0.83
C HIS A 71 -4.73 12.44 -0.52
N ALA A 72 -5.66 13.07 -1.25
CA ALA A 72 -6.12 14.39 -0.87
C ALA A 72 -6.59 14.32 0.59
N PRO A 73 -6.08 15.19 1.48
CA PRO A 73 -6.66 15.29 2.81
C PRO A 73 -8.16 15.48 2.57
N ARG A 74 -8.99 14.63 3.19
CA ARG A 74 -10.42 14.90 3.24
C ARG A 74 -10.52 16.26 3.89
N VAL A 75 -10.67 17.31 3.07
CA VAL A 75 -11.17 18.60 3.52
C VAL A 75 -12.47 18.19 4.16
N ARG A 76 -12.45 18.19 5.50
CA ARG A 76 -13.65 17.98 6.27
C ARG A 76 -14.46 19.21 5.96
N ASP A 77 -15.34 19.06 4.99
CA ASP A 77 -16.45 19.95 4.72
C ASP A 77 -17.13 20.13 6.08
N ARG A 78 -16.74 21.20 6.76
CA ARG A 78 -17.44 21.71 7.91
C ARG A 78 -18.53 22.53 7.23
N PRO A 79 -19.79 22.06 7.18
CA PRO A 79 -20.84 22.92 6.68
C PRO A 79 -20.80 24.19 7.55
N GLU A 80 -20.73 25.33 6.88
CA GLU A 80 -20.94 26.63 7.50
C GLU A 80 -22.28 26.58 8.24
N GLU A 81 -22.23 26.47 9.56
CA GLU A 81 -23.36 26.80 10.40
C GLU A 81 -23.43 28.34 10.48
N SER A 82 -24.21 28.93 9.58
CA SER A 82 -24.88 30.22 9.81
C SER A 82 -26.07 29.96 10.75
N PRO A 83 -26.23 30.74 11.83
CA PRO A 83 -26.91 32.04 11.72
C PRO A 83 -26.30 33.19 12.52
#